data_AF-A0A7S0HDN0-F1
#
_entry.id   AF-A0A7S0HDN0-F1
#
_cell.length_a   1.000
_cell.length_b   1.000
_cell.length_c   1.000
_cell.angle_alpha   90.00
_cell.angle_beta   90.00
_cell.angle_gamma   90.00
#
_symmetry.space_group_name_H-M   'P 1'
#
loop_
_entity.id
_entity.type
_entity.pdbx_description
1 polymer ?
#
loop_
_entity_poly.entity_id
_entity_poly.type
_entity_poly.pdbx_seq_one_letter_code
_entity_poly.pdbx_strand_id
1 'polypeptide(L)'
;GEGGEGDEGGEGSSALKPGQELFEEDPHIKAVRALEQKQKQKNAEFIKAVSGSGEHAKAMLQGYAPGQYVRVLLEGVPPEFCACFDPRFPVIVGGLRPGEEKLALTLCRLKKHRWHKRVLKSADPLVFSVGWRRFQSCPLYCTKDPNLRLRHIKYTPEHMHCLAAFYGPNTPPNTGILCFQAEKKKGFRVCATGVVLELEASIKIVKKLKLVGTPLKIFRNTAHVKDMFTSGLEVAKFEGAAIRTVSGVRGQVKKALQADDGTFRATFEDKILRSDLVLLKAWVPLPIPTFYNPVGSLLVPRGDSWLRMRTTGEVRHERGQKPPVKGDALYKPIERKPRRFNPLIVPKQLQAALPFKSTPKDDARAPKGKGKTVKQGGGGGGPRQPATRVPVVLEPQEKKEAAMMHRLSTMYKDKQEKRKTKQTEQRATQAKKRTREEKATAEATAQVRKKRYVRMGMDEKRNAKQARTKGAGGSGDD
;
A
#
# COMPACT_ATOMS: atom_id res chain seq x y z
N GLY A 1 -51.48 56.34 -36.11
CA GLY A 1 -51.05 57.74 -36.06
C GLY A 1 -49.90 57.83 -35.11
N GLU A 2 -48.85 58.54 -35.54
CA GLU A 2 -47.75 59.13 -34.73
C GLU A 2 -46.84 58.12 -33.98
N GLY A 3 -45.52 58.10 -34.08
CA GLY A 3 -44.50 58.99 -34.66
C GLY A 3 -43.43 59.29 -33.61
N GLY A 4 -42.18 58.88 -33.87
CA GLY A 4 -40.92 59.31 -33.20
C GLY A 4 -40.73 58.92 -31.73
N GLU A 5 -39.56 58.87 -31.09
CA GLU A 5 -38.11 58.98 -31.34
C GLU A 5 -37.45 58.19 -30.18
N GLY A 6 -36.41 57.39 -30.38
CA GLY A 6 -35.03 57.81 -30.05
C GLY A 6 -34.55 57.37 -28.65
N ASP A 7 -33.44 56.61 -28.63
CA ASP A 7 -32.30 56.74 -27.70
C ASP A 7 -31.89 55.62 -26.70
N GLU A 8 -30.59 55.32 -26.81
CA GLU A 8 -29.58 54.92 -25.83
C GLU A 8 -29.57 53.59 -25.04
N GLY A 9 -28.36 53.01 -25.02
CA GLY A 9 -28.02 51.72 -24.45
C GLY A 9 -27.97 51.70 -22.92
N GLY A 10 -28.57 50.67 -22.33
CA GLY A 10 -28.46 50.38 -20.91
C GLY A 10 -27.30 49.42 -20.62
N GLU A 11 -26.19 49.97 -20.12
CA GLU A 11 -25.20 49.22 -19.35
C GLU A 11 -25.86 48.66 -18.08
N GLY A 12 -26.17 47.36 -18.08
CA GLY A 12 -26.60 46.65 -16.89
C GLY A 12 -25.42 46.38 -15.96
N SER A 13 -25.06 47.35 -15.13
CA SER A 13 -24.12 47.15 -14.01
C SER A 13 -24.81 46.36 -12.88
N SER A 14 -24.61 45.04 -12.87
CA SER A 14 -25.00 44.23 -11.71
C SER A 14 -24.01 44.50 -10.57
N ALA A 15 -24.33 45.47 -9.71
CA ALA A 15 -23.56 45.76 -8.50
C ALA A 15 -23.54 44.52 -7.58
N LEU A 16 -22.35 43.95 -7.37
CA LEU A 16 -22.11 42.80 -6.50
C LEU A 16 -22.17 43.21 -5.02
N LYS A 17 -22.58 42.27 -4.16
CA LYS A 17 -22.80 42.48 -2.72
C LYS A 17 -21.48 42.77 -1.97
N PRO A 18 -21.53 43.50 -0.84
CA PRO A 18 -20.34 43.84 -0.05
C PRO A 18 -19.74 42.58 0.59
N GLY A 19 -18.46 42.29 0.31
CA GLY A 19 -17.72 41.15 0.88
C GLY A 19 -16.98 40.25 -0.13
N GLN A 20 -17.09 40.51 -1.44
CA GLN A 20 -16.20 39.94 -2.45
C GLN A 20 -15.11 40.95 -2.81
N GLU A 21 -14.08 41.04 -1.96
CA GLU A 21 -12.80 41.59 -2.42
C GLU A 21 -12.21 40.58 -3.42
N LEU A 22 -12.12 40.97 -4.70
CA LEU A 22 -11.27 40.29 -5.67
C LEU A 22 -9.87 40.26 -5.07
N PHE A 23 -9.39 39.09 -4.65
CA PHE A 23 -7.97 38.90 -4.39
C PHE A 23 -7.24 39.40 -5.64
N GLU A 24 -6.49 40.50 -5.52
CA GLU A 24 -5.72 41.03 -6.64
C GLU A 24 -4.88 39.89 -7.22
N GLU A 25 -5.08 39.61 -8.51
CA GLU A 25 -4.33 38.55 -9.19
C GLU A 25 -2.82 38.76 -8.93
N ASP A 26 -2.16 37.71 -8.45
CA ASP A 26 -0.74 37.70 -8.10
C ASP A 26 0.10 38.39 -9.20
N PRO A 27 0.95 39.39 -8.86
CA PRO A 27 1.79 40.10 -9.82
C PRO A 27 2.57 39.16 -10.75
N HIS A 28 2.96 37.97 -10.27
CA HIS A 28 3.64 36.98 -11.08
C HIS A 28 2.74 36.38 -12.19
N ILE A 29 1.47 36.07 -11.89
CA ILE A 29 0.53 35.54 -12.87
C ILE A 29 0.26 36.59 -13.96
N LYS A 30 0.09 37.86 -13.56
CA LYS A 30 -0.06 38.99 -14.49
C LYS A 30 1.15 39.11 -15.41
N ALA A 31 2.36 39.04 -14.87
CA ALA A 31 3.59 39.10 -15.65
C ALA A 31 3.72 37.94 -16.66
N VAL A 32 3.43 36.70 -16.26
CA VAL A 32 3.45 35.53 -17.17
C VAL A 32 2.42 35.68 -18.29
N ARG A 33 1.20 36.11 -17.97
CA ARG A 33 0.15 36.34 -18.97
C ARG A 33 0.55 37.44 -19.95
N ALA A 34 1.14 38.53 -19.46
CA ALA A 34 1.64 39.63 -20.29
C ALA A 34 2.78 39.18 -21.22
N LEU A 35 3.70 38.33 -20.74
CA LEU A 35 4.75 37.75 -21.58
C LEU A 35 4.16 36.84 -22.67
N GLU A 36 3.18 35.99 -22.33
CA GLU A 36 2.50 35.12 -23.30
C GLU A 36 1.75 35.94 -24.36
N GLN A 37 1.09 37.03 -23.96
CA GLN A 37 0.42 37.96 -24.88
C GLN A 37 1.42 38.66 -25.79
N LYS A 38 2.54 39.17 -25.25
CA LYS A 38 3.62 39.75 -26.05
C LYS A 38 4.17 38.76 -27.08
N GLN A 39 4.33 37.48 -26.70
CA GLN A 39 4.77 36.46 -27.65
C GLN A 39 3.72 36.19 -28.73
N LYS A 40 2.43 36.13 -28.39
CA LYS A 40 1.34 35.98 -29.37
C LYS A 40 1.28 37.15 -30.35
N GLN A 41 1.48 38.38 -29.86
CA GLN A 41 1.55 39.59 -30.68
C GLN A 41 2.72 39.52 -31.66
N LYS A 42 3.93 39.20 -31.18
CA LYS A 42 5.12 39.01 -32.03
C LYS A 42 4.89 37.95 -33.12
N ASN A 43 4.28 36.82 -32.77
CA ASN A 43 3.97 35.77 -33.73
C ASN A 43 2.96 36.27 -34.79
N ALA A 44 1.92 37.01 -34.38
CA ALA A 44 0.92 37.56 -35.28
C ALA A 44 1.50 38.62 -36.22
N GLU A 45 2.35 39.52 -35.72
CA GLU A 45 3.08 40.52 -36.51
C GLU A 45 4.00 39.86 -37.53
N PHE A 46 4.75 38.84 -37.12
CA PHE A 46 5.61 38.07 -38.02
C PHE A 46 4.82 37.39 -39.14
N ILE A 47 3.70 36.73 -38.81
CA ILE A 47 2.82 36.11 -39.81
C ILE A 47 2.24 37.16 -40.77
N LYS A 48 1.87 38.35 -40.27
CA LYS A 48 1.38 39.45 -41.10
C LYS A 48 2.46 39.96 -42.05
N ALA A 49 3.71 40.10 -41.60
CA ALA A 49 4.83 40.50 -42.45
C ALA A 49 5.09 39.48 -43.57
N VAL A 50 5.06 38.17 -43.26
CA VAL A 50 5.26 37.11 -44.26
C VAL A 50 4.09 37.01 -45.25
N SER A 51 2.87 37.37 -44.83
CA SER A 51 1.70 37.32 -45.71
C SER A 51 1.77 38.26 -46.92
N GLY A 52 2.63 39.29 -46.89
CA GLY A 52 2.90 40.14 -48.06
C GLY A 52 3.61 39.43 -49.21
N SER A 53 4.22 38.26 -48.98
CA SER A 53 4.87 37.42 -49.99
C SER A 53 3.93 36.40 -50.67
N GLY A 54 2.64 36.41 -50.34
CA GLY A 54 1.61 35.55 -50.93
C GLY A 54 1.03 34.49 -49.99
N GLU A 55 -0.21 34.04 -50.28
CA GLU A 55 -0.96 33.10 -49.43
C GLU A 55 -0.31 31.71 -49.34
N HIS A 56 0.36 31.26 -50.41
CA HIS A 56 1.06 29.97 -50.44
C HIS A 56 2.28 29.95 -49.50
N ALA A 57 3.05 31.04 -49.43
CA ALA A 57 4.19 31.17 -48.52
C ALA A 57 3.74 31.14 -47.05
N LYS A 58 2.60 31.77 -46.75
CA LYS A 58 1.97 31.73 -45.43
C LYS A 58 1.53 30.31 -45.04
N ALA A 59 0.93 29.56 -45.97
CA ALA A 59 0.51 28.19 -45.74
C ALA A 59 1.69 27.24 -45.48
N MET A 60 2.83 27.41 -46.15
CA MET A 60 4.02 26.58 -45.89
C MET A 60 4.65 26.85 -44.51
N LEU A 61 4.61 28.09 -44.03
CA LEU A 61 5.26 28.47 -42.78
C LEU A 61 4.42 28.10 -41.54
N GLN A 62 3.14 28.48 -41.54
CA GLN A 62 2.25 28.31 -40.40
C GLN A 62 1.36 27.06 -40.52
N GLY A 63 1.13 26.57 -41.74
CA GLY A 63 0.00 25.70 -42.05
C GLY A 63 -1.31 26.48 -42.21
N TYR A 64 -2.42 25.74 -42.27
CA TYR A 64 -3.76 26.31 -42.33
C TYR A 64 -4.23 26.78 -40.96
N ALA A 65 -4.83 27.97 -40.90
CA ALA A 65 -5.27 28.59 -39.65
C ALA A 65 -6.60 27.97 -39.14
N PRO A 66 -6.83 27.96 -37.82
CA PRO A 66 -8.10 27.49 -37.27
C PRO A 66 -9.27 28.37 -37.77
N GLY A 67 -10.39 27.73 -38.13
CA GLY A 67 -11.60 28.40 -38.64
C GLY A 67 -11.73 28.45 -40.17
N GLN A 68 -10.71 28.02 -40.93
CA GLN A 68 -10.78 27.92 -42.38
C GLN A 68 -11.50 26.64 -42.82
N TYR A 69 -12.35 26.74 -43.85
CA TYR A 69 -12.96 25.58 -44.49
C TYR A 69 -11.95 24.93 -45.44
N VAL A 70 -11.63 23.65 -45.21
CA VAL A 70 -10.60 22.92 -45.96
C VAL A 70 -11.16 21.62 -46.52
N ARG A 71 -10.65 21.21 -47.69
CA ARG A 71 -10.92 19.90 -48.29
C ARG A 71 -9.69 19.01 -48.10
N VAL A 72 -9.86 17.91 -47.37
CA VAL A 72 -8.79 16.93 -47.12
C VAL A 72 -9.05 15.68 -47.94
N LEU A 73 -8.08 15.28 -48.75
CA LEU A 73 -8.10 14.02 -49.49
C LEU A 73 -7.23 13.01 -48.72
N LEU A 74 -7.82 11.86 -48.38
CA LEU A 74 -7.15 10.78 -47.67
C LEU A 74 -7.04 9.57 -48.60
N GLU A 75 -5.82 9.09 -48.83
CA GLU A 75 -5.56 7.89 -49.61
C GLU A 75 -5.49 6.64 -48.70
N GLY A 76 -5.86 5.48 -49.22
CA GLY A 76 -5.77 4.21 -48.48
C GLY A 76 -6.81 4.02 -47.38
N VAL A 77 -7.98 4.67 -47.48
CA VAL A 77 -9.09 4.48 -46.52
C VAL A 77 -9.72 3.10 -46.74
N PRO A 78 -9.96 2.30 -45.68
CA PRO A 78 -10.61 1.00 -45.82
C PRO A 78 -12.00 1.11 -46.47
N PRO A 79 -12.35 0.25 -47.44
CA PRO A 79 -13.63 0.32 -48.14
C PRO A 79 -14.83 0.14 -47.20
N GLU A 80 -14.64 -0.60 -46.09
CA GLU A 80 -15.65 -0.81 -45.06
C GLU A 80 -16.09 0.52 -44.42
N PHE A 81 -15.20 1.51 -44.33
CA PHE A 81 -15.54 2.84 -43.82
C PHE A 81 -16.60 3.52 -44.70
N CYS A 82 -16.43 3.45 -46.02
CA CYS A 82 -17.38 4.02 -46.98
C CYS A 82 -18.68 3.23 -47.00
N ALA A 83 -18.61 1.90 -46.96
CA ALA A 83 -19.78 1.03 -46.97
C ALA A 83 -20.63 1.15 -45.69
N CYS A 84 -19.99 1.32 -44.53
CA CYS A 84 -20.65 1.42 -43.22
C CYS A 84 -20.82 2.88 -42.73
N PHE A 85 -20.62 3.87 -43.60
CA PHE A 85 -20.70 5.27 -43.23
C PHE A 85 -22.13 5.66 -42.78
N ASP A 86 -22.25 6.15 -41.54
CA ASP A 86 -23.51 6.68 -41.01
C ASP A 86 -23.30 8.15 -40.59
N PRO A 87 -24.03 9.11 -41.21
CA PRO A 87 -23.86 10.54 -40.93
C PRO A 87 -24.23 10.93 -39.49
N ARG A 88 -24.88 10.04 -38.72
CA ARG A 88 -25.19 10.28 -37.30
C ARG A 88 -23.96 10.20 -36.41
N PHE A 89 -22.89 9.53 -36.85
CA PHE A 89 -21.63 9.44 -36.12
C PHE A 89 -20.64 10.46 -36.68
N PRO A 90 -20.13 11.40 -35.85
CA PRO A 90 -19.19 12.39 -36.33
C PRO A 90 -17.84 11.74 -36.66
N VAL A 91 -17.25 12.18 -37.78
CA VAL A 91 -15.87 11.87 -38.14
C VAL A 91 -14.99 12.99 -37.59
N ILE A 92 -14.05 12.64 -36.72
CA ILE A 92 -13.11 13.58 -36.11
C ILE A 92 -11.72 13.27 -36.65
N VAL A 93 -11.08 14.27 -37.23
CA VAL A 93 -9.69 14.20 -37.72
C VAL A 93 -8.80 14.97 -36.74
N GLY A 94 -7.75 14.30 -36.24
CA GLY A 94 -6.80 14.89 -35.31
C GLY A 94 -5.37 14.72 -35.80
N GLY A 95 -4.58 15.79 -35.76
CA GLY A 95 -3.15 15.74 -36.07
C GLY A 95 -2.37 15.05 -34.95
N LEU A 96 -1.58 14.04 -35.31
CA LEU A 96 -0.69 13.32 -34.38
C LEU A 96 0.63 14.08 -34.24
N ARG A 97 1.19 14.09 -33.03
CA ARG A 97 2.51 14.71 -32.80
C ARG A 97 3.64 13.77 -33.20
N PRO A 98 4.83 14.29 -33.55
CA PRO A 98 6.02 13.48 -33.73
C PRO A 98 6.26 12.59 -32.50
N GLY A 99 6.29 11.28 -32.71
CA GLY A 99 6.47 10.28 -31.66
C GLY A 99 5.20 9.57 -31.20
N GLU A 100 3.99 10.12 -31.41
CA GLU A 100 2.71 9.48 -31.03
C GLU A 100 2.31 8.30 -31.92
N GLU A 101 3.00 8.15 -33.05
CA GLU A 101 2.83 7.04 -33.98
C GLU A 101 3.47 5.74 -33.46
N LYS A 102 4.59 5.85 -32.73
CA LYS A 102 5.35 4.69 -32.26
C LYS A 102 4.61 3.97 -31.14
N LEU A 103 4.61 2.64 -31.19
CA LEU A 103 4.11 1.81 -30.10
C LEU A 103 5.22 1.60 -29.06
N ALA A 104 4.90 1.78 -27.79
CA ALA A 104 5.83 1.66 -26.68
C ALA A 104 5.14 1.07 -25.43
N LEU A 105 5.94 0.74 -24.43
CA LEU A 105 5.43 0.46 -23.09
C LEU A 105 5.22 1.80 -22.38
N THR A 106 3.99 2.01 -21.89
CA THR A 106 3.63 3.24 -21.19
C THR A 106 3.35 2.94 -19.73
N LEU A 107 3.96 3.69 -18.82
CA LEU A 107 3.65 3.65 -17.41
C LEU A 107 2.63 4.74 -17.09
N CYS A 108 1.51 4.35 -16.49
CA CYS A 108 0.47 5.28 -16.07
C CYS A 108 0.09 5.11 -14.61
N ARG A 109 -0.46 6.18 -14.04
CA ARG A 109 -1.13 6.16 -12.74
C ARG A 109 -2.61 5.98 -12.97
N LEU A 110 -3.15 4.84 -12.57
CA LEU A 110 -4.54 4.47 -12.78
C LEU A 110 -5.27 4.32 -11.44
N LYS A 111 -6.55 4.72 -11.39
CA LYS A 111 -7.44 4.47 -10.26
C LYS A 111 -8.78 3.92 -10.77
N LYS A 112 -9.30 2.91 -10.08
CA LYS A 112 -10.66 2.41 -10.34
C LYS A 112 -11.66 3.55 -10.14
N HIS A 113 -12.58 3.73 -11.08
CA HIS A 113 -13.62 4.72 -10.94
C HIS A 113 -14.53 4.40 -9.73
N ARG A 114 -14.93 5.42 -8.99
CA ARG A 114 -15.71 5.28 -7.74
C ARG A 114 -17.03 4.53 -7.96
N TRP A 115 -17.72 4.83 -9.05
CA TRP A 115 -19.01 4.23 -9.38
C TRP A 115 -18.91 2.88 -10.13
N HIS A 116 -17.69 2.44 -10.45
CA HIS A 116 -17.51 1.12 -11.06
C HIS A 116 -17.48 0.03 -9.97
N LYS A 117 -18.43 -0.91 -10.04
CA LYS A 117 -18.68 -1.90 -8.99
C LYS A 117 -17.53 -2.90 -8.83
N ARG A 118 -16.97 -3.41 -9.95
CA ARG A 118 -15.98 -4.51 -9.94
C ARG A 118 -14.55 -3.97 -9.87
N VAL A 119 -13.66 -4.69 -9.20
CA VAL A 119 -12.21 -4.42 -9.29
C VAL A 119 -11.66 -4.92 -10.62
N LEU A 120 -10.66 -4.21 -11.14
CA LEU A 120 -10.02 -4.58 -12.40
C LEU A 120 -8.90 -5.57 -12.14
N LYS A 121 -8.87 -6.63 -12.93
CA LYS A 121 -7.88 -7.69 -12.83
C LYS A 121 -6.72 -7.40 -13.77
N SER A 122 -5.50 -7.68 -13.31
CA SER A 122 -4.30 -7.50 -14.11
C SER A 122 -4.25 -8.50 -15.26
N ALA A 123 -3.73 -8.06 -16.42
CA ALA A 123 -3.69 -8.80 -17.68
C ALA A 123 -5.07 -9.19 -18.25
N ASP A 124 -6.16 -8.64 -17.72
CA ASP A 124 -7.46 -8.68 -18.39
C ASP A 124 -7.56 -7.46 -19.33
N PRO A 125 -8.17 -7.62 -20.51
CA PRO A 125 -8.16 -6.59 -21.54
C PRO A 125 -9.06 -5.40 -21.17
N LEU A 126 -8.55 -4.19 -21.40
CA LEU A 126 -9.27 -2.94 -21.19
C LEU A 126 -9.14 -2.03 -22.40
N VAL A 127 -10.21 -1.29 -22.69
CA VAL A 127 -10.22 -0.28 -23.75
C VAL A 127 -9.74 1.05 -23.15
N PHE A 128 -8.61 1.51 -23.62
CA PHE A 128 -8.02 2.80 -23.28
C PHE A 128 -8.47 3.85 -24.29
N SER A 129 -8.87 5.01 -23.77
CA SER A 129 -9.04 6.24 -24.53
C SER A 129 -7.94 7.19 -24.07
N VAL A 130 -6.95 7.42 -24.93
CA VAL A 130 -5.81 8.29 -24.65
C VAL A 130 -5.56 9.17 -25.87
N GLY A 131 -5.64 10.49 -25.68
CA GLY A 131 -5.64 11.44 -26.80
C GLY A 131 -6.75 11.10 -27.81
N TRP A 132 -6.38 11.02 -29.09
CA TRP A 132 -7.29 10.65 -30.19
C TRP A 132 -7.58 9.16 -30.31
N ARG A 133 -6.76 8.30 -29.68
CA ARG A 133 -6.77 6.86 -29.94
C ARG A 133 -7.63 6.13 -28.91
N ARG A 134 -8.50 5.27 -29.42
CA ARG A 134 -9.24 4.26 -28.65
C ARG A 134 -8.70 2.89 -29.03
N PHE A 135 -8.19 2.14 -28.08
CA PHE A 135 -7.59 0.83 -28.33
C PHE A 135 -7.72 -0.06 -27.11
N GLN A 136 -7.72 -1.36 -27.33
CA GLN A 136 -7.69 -2.36 -26.27
C GLN A 136 -6.26 -2.84 -26.04
N SER A 137 -5.88 -2.92 -24.77
CA SER A 137 -4.59 -3.44 -24.32
C SER A 137 -4.78 -4.20 -23.00
N CYS A 138 -3.76 -4.96 -22.60
CA CYS A 138 -3.77 -5.80 -21.39
C CYS A 138 -2.82 -5.22 -20.33
N PRO A 139 -3.30 -4.34 -19.43
CA PRO A 139 -2.42 -3.70 -18.45
C PRO A 139 -1.96 -4.66 -17.36
N LEU A 140 -0.69 -4.49 -16.96
CA LEU A 140 -0.17 -5.04 -15.71
C LEU A 140 -0.21 -3.98 -14.61
N TYR A 141 -0.94 -4.29 -13.54
CA TYR A 141 -1.00 -3.41 -12.38
C TYR A 141 0.17 -3.64 -11.44
N CYS A 142 0.71 -2.56 -10.90
CA CYS A 142 1.80 -2.58 -9.93
C CYS A 142 1.66 -1.49 -8.86
N THR A 143 2.40 -1.67 -7.77
CA THR A 143 2.57 -0.71 -6.69
C THR A 143 4.05 -0.48 -6.48
N LYS A 144 4.44 0.77 -6.27
CA LYS A 144 5.82 1.12 -5.92
C LYS A 144 6.08 0.76 -4.47
N ASP A 145 6.97 -0.19 -4.22
CA ASP A 145 7.42 -0.54 -2.88
C ASP A 145 8.37 0.55 -2.33
N PRO A 146 8.60 0.60 -1.00
CA PRO A 146 9.58 1.54 -0.41
C PRO A 146 10.98 1.41 -1.01
N ASN A 147 11.35 0.22 -1.47
CA ASN A 147 12.62 -0.06 -2.15
C ASN A 147 12.59 0.32 -3.64
N LEU A 148 11.70 1.22 -4.05
CA LEU A 148 11.48 1.72 -5.43
C LEU A 148 11.09 0.68 -6.49
N ARG A 149 10.96 -0.59 -6.11
CA ARG A 149 10.57 -1.70 -6.97
C ARG A 149 9.10 -1.62 -7.41
N LEU A 150 8.84 -1.89 -8.68
CA LEU A 150 7.48 -2.04 -9.23
C LEU A 150 6.92 -3.44 -8.94
N ARG A 151 6.28 -3.60 -7.78
CA ARG A 151 5.66 -4.87 -7.38
C ARG A 151 4.32 -5.06 -8.07
N HIS A 152 4.17 -6.14 -8.81
CA HIS A 152 2.92 -6.54 -9.43
C HIS A 152 1.80 -6.81 -8.40
N ILE A 153 0.59 -6.32 -8.70
CA ILE A 153 -0.64 -6.60 -7.96
C ILE A 153 -1.65 -7.28 -8.88
N LYS A 154 -2.41 -8.24 -8.33
CA LYS A 154 -3.37 -9.03 -9.12
C LYS A 154 -4.61 -8.23 -9.52
N TYR A 155 -5.00 -7.27 -8.68
CA TYR A 155 -6.18 -6.44 -8.84
C TYR A 155 -5.86 -5.00 -8.50
N THR A 156 -6.59 -4.06 -9.11
CA THR A 156 -6.56 -2.65 -8.71
C THR A 156 -7.09 -2.50 -7.27
N PRO A 157 -6.48 -1.64 -6.44
CA PRO A 157 -7.07 -1.25 -5.17
C PRO A 157 -8.42 -0.55 -5.39
N GLU A 158 -9.35 -0.67 -4.44
CA GLU A 158 -10.71 -0.12 -4.63
C GLU A 158 -10.74 1.41 -4.63
N HIS A 159 -9.96 2.06 -3.76
CA HIS A 159 -10.01 3.50 -3.53
C HIS A 159 -8.65 4.20 -3.64
N MET A 160 -7.62 3.49 -4.12
CA MET A 160 -6.24 3.99 -4.23
C MET A 160 -5.79 4.02 -5.69
N HIS A 161 -4.86 4.92 -6.02
CA HIS A 161 -4.14 4.88 -7.28
C HIS A 161 -3.11 3.75 -7.28
N CYS A 162 -3.04 3.00 -8.36
CA CYS A 162 -1.96 2.07 -8.66
C CYS A 162 -1.22 2.52 -9.92
N LEU A 163 -0.04 1.95 -10.12
CA LEU A 163 0.67 2.06 -11.39
C LEU A 163 0.13 0.98 -12.33
N ALA A 164 0.07 1.26 -13.62
CA ALA A 164 -0.28 0.30 -14.64
C ALA A 164 0.67 0.46 -15.84
N ALA A 165 1.25 -0.65 -16.28
CA ALA A 165 2.02 -0.69 -17.52
C ALA A 165 1.24 -1.43 -18.59
N PHE A 166 1.16 -0.86 -19.78
CA PHE A 166 0.52 -1.49 -20.93
C PHE A 166 1.30 -1.16 -22.20
N TYR A 167 1.07 -1.94 -23.25
CA TYR A 167 1.64 -1.71 -24.57
C TYR A 167 0.63 -0.94 -25.43
N GLY A 168 1.06 0.18 -26.01
CA GLY A 168 0.17 1.06 -26.76
C GLY A 168 0.91 2.21 -27.45
N PRO A 169 0.18 3.13 -28.09
CA PRO A 169 0.77 4.31 -28.71
C PRO A 169 1.47 5.15 -27.66
N ASN A 170 2.64 5.66 -28.03
CA ASN A 170 3.40 6.59 -27.22
C ASN A 170 2.58 7.88 -27.03
N THR A 171 2.38 8.32 -25.80
CA THR A 171 1.55 9.50 -25.49
C THR A 171 2.30 10.40 -24.52
N PRO A 172 2.26 11.73 -24.68
CA PRO A 172 2.97 12.65 -23.81
C PRO A 172 2.63 12.42 -22.32
N PRO A 173 3.61 12.59 -21.42
CA PRO A 173 3.35 12.51 -19.98
C PRO A 173 2.33 13.56 -19.55
N ASN A 174 1.65 13.31 -18.44
CA ASN A 174 0.53 14.11 -17.93
C ASN A 174 -0.74 14.13 -18.83
N THR A 175 -0.81 13.29 -19.86
CA THR A 175 -2.05 13.10 -20.64
C THR A 175 -3.07 12.29 -19.84
N GLY A 176 -4.32 12.73 -19.83
CA GLY A 176 -5.44 12.02 -19.18
C GLY A 176 -5.81 10.71 -19.89
N ILE A 177 -6.14 9.69 -19.10
CA ILE A 177 -6.56 8.37 -19.57
C ILE A 177 -7.96 8.07 -19.02
N LEU A 178 -8.83 7.60 -19.91
CA LEU A 178 -10.08 6.95 -19.54
C LEU A 178 -10.05 5.49 -19.97
N CYS A 179 -10.46 4.59 -19.07
CA CYS A 179 -10.54 3.17 -19.34
C CYS A 179 -11.98 2.67 -19.29
N PHE A 180 -12.33 1.84 -20.25
CA PHE A 180 -13.63 1.19 -20.38
C PHE A 180 -13.46 -0.31 -20.40
N GLN A 181 -14.43 -1.01 -19.80
CA GLN A 181 -14.61 -2.44 -20.01
C GLN A 181 -15.74 -2.60 -21.02
N ALA A 182 -15.45 -3.26 -22.13
CA ALA A 182 -16.38 -3.39 -23.25
C ALA A 182 -17.54 -4.39 -22.99
N GLU A 183 -17.95 -4.56 -21.73
CA GLU A 183 -19.10 -5.40 -21.35
C GLU A 183 -20.42 -4.69 -21.69
N LYS A 184 -21.31 -5.35 -22.45
CA LYS A 184 -22.68 -4.87 -22.76
C LYS A 184 -23.65 -5.00 -21.55
N LYS A 185 -23.17 -4.76 -20.32
CA LYS A 185 -23.99 -4.89 -19.10
C LYS A 185 -24.60 -3.55 -18.70
N LYS A 186 -25.79 -3.62 -18.08
CA LYS A 186 -26.45 -2.46 -17.45
C LYS A 186 -25.59 -1.99 -16.27
N GLY A 187 -25.16 -0.73 -16.29
CA GLY A 187 -24.35 -0.12 -15.22
C GLY A 187 -23.36 0.94 -15.71
N PHE A 188 -22.58 1.47 -14.78
CA PHE A 188 -21.57 2.50 -15.07
C PHE A 188 -20.38 1.92 -15.87
N ARG A 189 -20.17 2.44 -17.07
CA ARG A 189 -19.24 1.88 -18.08
C ARG A 189 -17.79 2.31 -17.93
N VAL A 190 -17.54 3.50 -17.39
CA VAL A 190 -16.15 3.96 -17.15
C VAL A 190 -15.59 3.17 -15.97
N CYS A 191 -14.51 2.46 -16.21
CA CYS A 191 -13.93 1.50 -15.26
C CYS A 191 -12.83 2.13 -14.42
N ALA A 192 -11.98 2.92 -15.05
CA ALA A 192 -10.86 3.58 -14.40
C ALA A 192 -10.52 4.89 -15.08
N THR A 193 -9.91 5.77 -14.30
CA THR A 193 -9.36 7.04 -14.73
C THR A 193 -7.89 7.09 -14.36
N GLY A 194 -7.09 7.79 -15.15
CA GLY A 194 -5.67 7.83 -14.92
C GLY A 194 -4.97 8.95 -15.66
N VAL A 195 -3.66 8.99 -15.48
CA VAL A 195 -2.76 9.94 -16.13
C VAL A 195 -1.50 9.19 -16.55
N VAL A 196 -1.00 9.46 -17.75
CA VAL A 196 0.30 8.96 -18.22
C VAL A 196 1.41 9.58 -17.37
N LEU A 197 2.32 8.76 -16.85
CA LEU A 197 3.44 9.27 -16.05
C LEU A 197 4.69 9.44 -16.89
N GLU A 198 5.18 8.33 -17.44
CA GLU A 198 6.50 8.28 -18.07
C GLU A 198 6.50 7.27 -19.21
N LEU A 199 7.34 7.57 -20.19
CA LEU A 199 7.61 6.76 -21.36
C LEU A 199 8.94 6.06 -21.13
N GLU A 200 8.90 4.76 -20.88
CA GLU A 200 10.10 3.98 -20.59
C GLU A 200 10.25 2.89 -21.64
N ALA A 201 11.44 2.78 -22.24
CA ALA A 201 11.74 1.72 -23.21
C ALA A 201 11.65 0.31 -22.59
N SER A 202 11.94 0.17 -21.28
CA SER A 202 11.92 -1.10 -20.58
C SER A 202 11.37 -1.00 -19.15
N ILE A 203 10.11 -1.40 -18.93
CA ILE A 203 9.51 -1.40 -17.59
C ILE A 203 9.73 -2.77 -16.93
N LYS A 204 10.50 -2.81 -15.83
CA LYS A 204 10.75 -4.04 -15.04
C LYS A 204 9.70 -4.23 -13.95
N ILE A 205 8.55 -4.80 -14.31
CA ILE A 205 7.55 -5.25 -13.33
C ILE A 205 7.94 -6.60 -12.78
N VAL A 206 7.75 -6.77 -11.48
CA VAL A 206 8.24 -7.94 -10.78
C VAL A 206 7.22 -8.47 -9.77
N LYS A 207 7.08 -9.79 -9.68
CA LYS A 207 6.13 -10.48 -8.81
C LYS A 207 6.84 -11.13 -7.65
N LYS A 208 6.20 -11.10 -6.48
CA LYS A 208 6.69 -11.80 -5.29
C LYS A 208 6.45 -13.30 -5.44
N LEU A 209 7.52 -14.07 -5.35
CA LEU A 209 7.49 -15.51 -5.24
C LEU A 209 7.93 -15.88 -3.81
N LYS A 210 7.21 -16.79 -3.16
CA LYS A 210 7.62 -17.33 -1.87
C LYS A 210 7.97 -18.79 -2.10
N LEU A 211 9.22 -19.16 -1.87
CA LEU A 211 9.58 -20.58 -1.73
C LEU A 211 9.28 -20.96 -0.28
N VAL A 212 8.61 -22.09 -0.10
CA VAL A 212 8.14 -22.57 1.20
C VAL A 212 8.90 -23.84 1.51
N GLY A 213 9.49 -23.93 2.69
CA GLY A 213 10.13 -25.14 3.19
C GLY A 213 9.58 -25.52 4.56
N THR A 214 9.74 -26.79 4.91
CA THR A 214 9.33 -27.34 6.21
C THR A 214 10.57 -27.77 7.02
N PRO A 215 10.61 -27.52 8.33
CA PRO A 215 11.72 -27.93 9.16
C PRO A 215 11.70 -29.45 9.39
N LEU A 216 12.78 -30.13 9.01
CA LEU A 216 12.98 -31.56 9.21
C LEU A 216 13.52 -31.87 10.61
N LYS A 217 14.71 -31.34 10.93
CA LYS A 217 15.41 -31.54 12.20
C LYS A 217 15.78 -30.19 12.81
N ILE A 218 15.47 -29.98 14.08
CA ILE A 218 15.62 -28.68 14.75
C ILE A 218 16.58 -28.82 15.91
N PHE A 219 17.58 -27.93 15.95
CA PHE A 219 18.52 -27.78 17.05
C PHE A 219 18.20 -26.51 17.83
N ARG A 220 19.19 -25.88 18.47
CA ARG A 220 18.95 -24.62 19.20
C ARG A 220 18.72 -23.45 18.23
N ASN A 221 19.75 -23.10 17.46
CA ASN A 221 19.70 -22.00 16.49
C ASN A 221 19.87 -22.47 15.04
N THR A 222 20.01 -23.78 14.83
CA THR A 222 20.13 -24.37 13.49
C THR A 222 18.95 -25.30 13.23
N ALA A 223 18.57 -25.42 11.97
CA ALA A 223 17.61 -26.43 11.54
C ALA A 223 17.94 -26.92 10.14
N HIS A 224 17.57 -28.17 9.86
CA HIS A 224 17.55 -28.72 8.52
C HIS A 224 16.17 -28.48 7.93
N VAL A 225 16.11 -27.90 6.73
CA VAL A 225 14.86 -27.55 6.06
C VAL A 225 14.75 -28.35 4.78
N LYS A 226 13.58 -28.93 4.54
CA LYS A 226 13.23 -29.72 3.34
C LYS A 226 12.08 -29.06 2.56
N ASP A 227 11.78 -29.63 1.39
CA ASP A 227 10.66 -29.26 0.51
C ASP A 227 10.68 -27.81 -0.03
N MET A 228 11.81 -27.09 0.10
CA MET A 228 11.97 -25.74 -0.46
C MET A 228 12.64 -25.74 -1.84
N PHE A 229 13.58 -26.67 -2.04
CA PHE A 229 14.38 -26.86 -3.25
C PHE A 229 14.34 -28.33 -3.63
N THR A 230 14.57 -28.64 -4.90
CA THR A 230 14.58 -30.02 -5.38
C THR A 230 15.98 -30.62 -5.45
N SER A 231 17.04 -29.80 -5.58
CA SER A 231 18.42 -30.28 -5.71
C SER A 231 19.43 -29.49 -4.89
N GLY A 232 20.57 -30.10 -4.58
CA GLY A 232 21.68 -29.42 -3.90
C GLY A 232 22.26 -28.24 -4.72
N LEU A 233 22.17 -28.29 -6.05
CA LEU A 233 22.59 -27.20 -6.94
C LEU A 233 21.72 -25.94 -6.77
N GLU A 234 20.41 -26.12 -6.61
CA GLU A 234 19.52 -25.00 -6.28
C GLU A 234 19.86 -24.41 -4.92
N VAL A 235 20.12 -25.25 -3.92
CA VAL A 235 20.54 -24.79 -2.60
C VAL A 235 21.83 -23.97 -2.69
N ALA A 236 22.83 -24.44 -3.45
CA ALA A 236 24.09 -23.73 -3.64
C ALA A 236 23.88 -22.34 -4.28
N LYS A 237 22.96 -22.22 -5.22
CA LYS A 237 22.59 -20.93 -5.83
C LYS A 237 21.95 -19.96 -4.82
N PHE A 238 21.26 -20.48 -3.81
CA PHE A 238 20.60 -19.71 -2.74
C PHE A 238 21.38 -19.75 -1.42
N GLU A 239 22.64 -20.18 -1.41
CA GLU A 239 23.51 -20.12 -0.23
C GLU A 239 23.67 -18.67 0.23
N GLY A 240 23.55 -18.45 1.53
CA GLY A 240 23.56 -17.12 2.12
C GLY A 240 22.24 -16.33 2.01
N ALA A 241 21.22 -16.86 1.34
CA ALA A 241 19.93 -16.18 1.20
C ALA A 241 19.22 -15.99 2.53
N ALA A 242 18.55 -14.83 2.66
CA ALA A 242 17.75 -14.50 3.83
C ALA A 242 16.39 -15.22 3.81
N ILE A 243 16.13 -15.98 4.87
CA ILE A 243 14.88 -16.72 5.07
C ILE A 243 14.17 -16.21 6.34
N ARG A 244 12.86 -16.42 6.40
CA ARG A 244 12.06 -16.01 7.57
C ARG A 244 10.93 -17.00 7.82
N THR A 245 10.70 -17.39 9.07
CA THR A 245 9.55 -18.23 9.42
C THR A 245 8.25 -17.41 9.44
N VAL A 246 7.10 -18.09 9.40
CA VAL A 246 5.78 -17.46 9.63
C VAL A 246 5.69 -16.80 11.01
N SER A 247 6.34 -17.40 12.01
CA SER A 247 6.48 -16.86 13.37
C SER A 247 7.37 -15.61 13.45
N GLY A 248 8.05 -15.25 12.36
CA GLY A 248 8.79 -13.99 12.23
C GLY A 248 10.28 -14.08 12.53
N VAL A 249 10.79 -15.25 12.92
CA VAL A 249 12.22 -15.53 13.20
C VAL A 249 13.02 -15.42 11.91
N ARG A 250 14.07 -14.60 11.91
CA ARG A 250 14.95 -14.45 10.73
C ARG A 250 15.99 -15.57 10.72
N GLY A 251 16.45 -15.92 9.53
CA GLY A 251 17.50 -16.89 9.35
C GLY A 251 18.22 -16.74 8.02
N GLN A 252 19.20 -17.61 7.81
CA GLN A 252 20.04 -17.65 6.62
C GLN A 252 20.22 -19.10 6.17
N VAL A 253 20.15 -19.32 4.85
CA VAL A 253 20.60 -20.57 4.22
C VAL A 253 22.11 -20.68 4.39
N LYS A 254 22.59 -21.79 4.95
CA LYS A 254 24.03 -22.10 5.00
C LYS A 254 24.35 -23.05 3.85
N LYS A 255 24.46 -24.35 4.11
CA LYS A 255 24.98 -25.32 3.15
C LYS A 255 23.95 -26.39 2.81
N ALA A 256 24.00 -26.90 1.59
CA ALA A 256 23.29 -28.12 1.20
C ALA A 256 23.76 -29.32 2.05
N LEU A 257 22.84 -30.21 2.38
CA LEU A 257 23.19 -31.50 2.99
C LEU A 257 23.46 -32.52 1.87
N GLN A 258 24.43 -33.40 2.08
CA GLN A 258 24.79 -34.43 1.09
C GLN A 258 23.83 -35.62 1.09
N ALA A 259 23.13 -35.87 2.20
CA ALA A 259 22.33 -37.07 2.38
C ALA A 259 20.99 -37.05 1.63
N ASP A 260 20.39 -35.87 1.47
CA ASP A 260 19.05 -35.71 0.91
C ASP A 260 19.04 -34.58 -0.14
N ASP A 261 18.58 -34.88 -1.34
CA ASP A 261 18.47 -33.90 -2.42
C ASP A 261 17.56 -32.72 -2.02
N GLY A 262 18.06 -31.50 -2.17
CA GLY A 262 17.32 -30.26 -1.89
C GLY A 262 17.18 -29.89 -0.40
N THR A 263 17.65 -30.73 0.53
CA THR A 263 17.65 -30.39 1.96
C THR A 263 18.88 -29.57 2.32
N PHE A 264 18.71 -28.58 3.18
CA PHE A 264 19.80 -27.67 3.56
C PHE A 264 19.82 -27.34 5.05
N ARG A 265 21.00 -26.98 5.52
CA ARG A 265 21.20 -26.43 6.86
C ARG A 265 20.94 -24.93 6.84
N ALA A 266 20.08 -24.49 7.75
CA ALA A 266 19.78 -23.09 8.00
C ALA A 266 20.13 -22.69 9.44
N THR A 267 20.55 -21.44 9.62
CA THR A 267 20.72 -20.80 10.93
C THR A 267 19.60 -19.80 11.16
N PHE A 268 19.04 -19.75 12.36
CA PHE A 268 17.96 -18.86 12.78
C PHE A 268 18.35 -18.10 14.04
N GLU A 269 17.70 -16.96 14.29
CA GLU A 269 17.90 -16.15 15.50
C GLU A 269 17.50 -16.89 16.79
N ASP A 270 16.41 -17.67 16.73
CA ASP A 270 15.87 -18.43 17.85
C ASP A 270 15.37 -19.80 17.35
N LYS A 271 15.09 -20.69 18.29
CA LYS A 271 14.61 -22.05 18.04
C LYS A 271 13.22 -22.03 17.39
N ILE A 272 13.17 -22.48 16.15
CA ILE A 272 11.92 -22.64 15.40
C ILE A 272 11.12 -23.85 15.89
N LEU A 273 9.83 -23.91 15.57
CA LEU A 273 8.97 -25.05 15.88
C LEU A 273 8.81 -25.98 14.67
N ARG A 274 8.50 -27.26 14.89
CA ARG A 274 8.22 -28.20 13.78
C ARG A 274 6.98 -27.81 12.96
N SER A 275 6.06 -27.07 13.56
CA SER A 275 4.85 -26.55 12.91
C SER A 275 5.09 -25.27 12.08
N ASP A 276 6.29 -24.68 12.14
CA ASP A 276 6.59 -23.47 11.39
C ASP A 276 6.82 -23.76 9.90
N LEU A 277 6.44 -22.81 9.06
CA LEU A 277 6.83 -22.77 7.66
C LEU A 277 7.97 -21.77 7.47
N VAL A 278 9.02 -22.20 6.79
CA VAL A 278 10.18 -21.37 6.42
C VAL A 278 9.92 -20.76 5.06
N LEU A 279 10.04 -19.43 4.94
CA LEU A 279 9.77 -18.71 3.71
C LEU A 279 11.03 -18.02 3.20
N LEU A 280 11.37 -18.28 1.94
CA LEU A 280 12.31 -17.46 1.17
C LEU A 280 11.50 -16.53 0.27
N LYS A 281 11.71 -15.22 0.42
CA LYS A 281 10.99 -14.20 -0.36
C LYS A 281 11.82 -13.83 -1.58
N ALA A 282 11.48 -14.45 -2.70
CA ALA A 282 12.05 -14.18 -4.01
C ALA A 282 11.12 -13.30 -4.86
N TRP A 283 11.62 -12.94 -6.03
CA TRP A 283 11.21 -11.77 -6.74
C TRP A 283 11.50 -11.98 -8.23
N VAL A 284 10.47 -12.30 -9.00
CA VAL A 284 10.61 -12.75 -10.39
C VAL A 284 10.11 -11.67 -11.35
N PRO A 285 10.84 -11.32 -12.42
CA PRO A 285 10.35 -10.41 -13.45
C PRO A 285 9.15 -11.01 -14.18
N LEU A 286 8.15 -10.17 -14.45
CA LEU A 286 7.00 -10.55 -15.25
C LEU A 286 7.08 -9.85 -16.62
N PRO A 287 6.92 -10.58 -17.72
CA PRO A 287 6.79 -9.96 -19.03
C PRO A 287 5.45 -9.21 -19.12
N ILE A 288 5.47 -8.02 -19.72
CA ILE A 288 4.27 -7.23 -19.99
C ILE A 288 3.69 -7.70 -21.32
N PRO A 289 2.38 -8.02 -21.42
CA PRO A 289 1.77 -8.42 -22.68
C PRO A 289 1.86 -7.30 -23.73
N THR A 290 2.46 -7.61 -24.88
CA THR A 290 2.55 -6.71 -26.05
C THR A 290 1.30 -6.84 -26.93
N PHE A 291 0.13 -6.55 -26.37
CA PHE A 291 -1.15 -6.61 -27.08
C PHE A 291 -1.67 -5.19 -27.35
N TYR A 292 -1.98 -4.92 -28.62
CA TYR A 292 -2.57 -3.66 -29.08
C TYR A 292 -3.65 -3.95 -30.12
N ASN A 293 -4.87 -3.49 -29.88
CA ASN A 293 -5.99 -3.68 -30.79
C ASN A 293 -6.81 -2.38 -30.92
N PRO A 294 -6.67 -1.61 -32.02
CA PRO A 294 -7.39 -0.34 -32.20
C PRO A 294 -8.90 -0.57 -32.34
N VAL A 295 -9.71 0.35 -31.80
CA VAL A 295 -11.17 0.26 -31.87
C VAL A 295 -11.67 0.78 -33.22
N GLY A 296 -11.94 -0.13 -34.16
CA GLY A 296 -12.53 0.15 -35.46
C GLY A 296 -14.05 0.29 -35.44
N SER A 297 -14.62 1.18 -34.62
CA SER A 297 -16.09 1.27 -34.46
C SER A 297 -16.84 1.74 -35.71
N LEU A 298 -16.19 2.50 -36.60
CA LEU A 298 -16.77 3.03 -37.84
C LEU A 298 -16.55 2.10 -39.04
N LEU A 299 -15.80 1.01 -38.86
CA LEU A 299 -15.53 0.01 -39.91
C LEU A 299 -16.48 -1.19 -39.83
N VAL A 300 -17.41 -1.18 -38.88
CA VAL A 300 -18.30 -2.30 -38.58
C VAL A 300 -19.73 -1.88 -38.89
N PRO A 301 -20.54 -2.73 -39.53
CA PRO A 301 -21.95 -2.46 -39.78
C PRO A 301 -22.73 -2.14 -38.50
N ARG A 302 -23.82 -1.39 -38.65
CA ARG A 302 -24.66 -0.97 -37.54
C ARG A 302 -25.27 -2.18 -36.82
N GLY A 303 -25.04 -2.28 -35.52
CA GLY A 303 -25.58 -3.34 -34.65
C GLY A 303 -24.51 -4.34 -34.20
N ASP A 304 -23.46 -4.50 -35.00
CA ASP A 304 -22.33 -5.35 -34.68
C ASP A 304 -21.31 -4.62 -33.81
N SER A 305 -20.60 -5.41 -33.00
CA SER A 305 -19.52 -4.89 -32.16
C SER A 305 -18.19 -5.30 -32.76
N TRP A 306 -17.27 -4.35 -32.85
CA TRP A 306 -15.87 -4.60 -33.22
C TRP A 306 -15.28 -5.78 -32.45
N LEU A 307 -14.43 -6.57 -33.14
CA LEU A 307 -13.85 -7.77 -32.57
C LEU A 307 -12.90 -7.42 -31.42
N ARG A 308 -13.32 -7.75 -30.21
CA ARG A 308 -12.59 -7.46 -28.98
C ARG A 308 -12.09 -8.73 -28.31
N MET A 309 -10.99 -8.62 -27.57
CA MET A 309 -10.59 -9.62 -26.60
C MET A 309 -11.61 -9.65 -25.45
N ARG A 310 -12.15 -10.83 -25.16
CA ARG A 310 -13.06 -11.06 -24.02
C ARG A 310 -12.30 -11.10 -22.70
N THR A 311 -12.95 -10.72 -21.62
CA THR A 311 -12.38 -10.78 -20.27
C THR A 311 -12.31 -12.22 -19.76
N THR A 312 -11.47 -12.48 -18.76
CA THR A 312 -11.34 -13.85 -18.23
C THR A 312 -12.62 -14.36 -17.56
N GLY A 313 -13.46 -13.45 -17.06
CA GLY A 313 -14.77 -13.79 -16.52
C GLY A 313 -15.77 -14.21 -17.61
N GLU A 314 -15.82 -13.48 -18.72
CA GLU A 314 -16.68 -13.80 -19.88
C GLU A 314 -16.31 -15.17 -20.47
N VAL A 315 -15.03 -15.39 -20.74
CA VAL A 315 -14.54 -16.66 -21.32
C VAL A 315 -14.86 -17.86 -20.42
N ARG A 316 -14.74 -17.69 -19.10
CA ARG A 316 -15.08 -18.76 -18.14
C ARG A 316 -16.56 -19.05 -18.09
N HIS A 317 -17.39 -18.00 -18.09
CA HIS A 317 -18.84 -18.13 -18.08
C HIS A 317 -19.34 -18.86 -19.33
N GLU A 318 -18.88 -18.47 -20.51
CA GLU A 318 -19.23 -19.13 -21.78
C GLU A 318 -18.79 -20.59 -21.83
N ARG A 319 -17.64 -20.93 -21.23
CA ARG A 319 -17.15 -22.31 -21.15
C ARG A 319 -17.72 -23.11 -19.97
N GLY A 320 -18.60 -22.52 -19.14
CA GLY A 320 -19.13 -23.16 -17.93
C GLY A 320 -18.07 -23.47 -16.86
N GLN A 321 -16.89 -22.83 -16.90
CA GLN A 321 -15.78 -23.12 -15.99
C GLN A 321 -15.83 -22.24 -14.74
N LYS A 322 -15.76 -22.87 -13.56
CA LYS A 322 -15.66 -22.15 -12.28
C LYS A 322 -14.25 -21.57 -12.08
N PRO A 323 -14.10 -20.41 -11.41
CA PRO A 323 -12.79 -19.90 -11.02
C PRO A 323 -12.02 -20.91 -10.15
N PRO A 324 -10.70 -21.09 -10.35
CA PRO A 324 -9.91 -22.00 -9.53
C PRO A 324 -9.76 -21.45 -8.11
N VAL A 325 -10.18 -22.24 -7.12
CA VAL A 325 -10.10 -21.89 -5.70
C VAL A 325 -9.26 -22.94 -4.98
N LYS A 326 -8.16 -22.51 -4.35
CA LYS A 326 -7.31 -23.40 -3.54
C LYS A 326 -7.87 -23.48 -2.12
N GLY A 327 -8.22 -24.68 -1.65
CA GLY A 327 -8.79 -24.89 -0.31
C GLY A 327 -7.92 -24.34 0.82
N ASP A 328 -6.61 -24.52 0.73
CA ASP A 328 -5.64 -24.04 1.75
C ASP A 328 -5.43 -22.52 1.74
N ALA A 329 -5.86 -21.83 0.68
CA ALA A 329 -5.76 -20.38 0.57
C ALA A 329 -6.97 -19.63 1.16
N LEU A 330 -8.04 -20.35 1.51
CA LEU A 330 -9.21 -19.75 2.14
C LEU A 330 -8.92 -19.43 3.60
N TYR A 331 -9.24 -18.20 4.01
CA TYR A 331 -9.18 -17.81 5.41
C TYR A 331 -10.24 -18.58 6.20
N LYS A 332 -9.82 -19.17 7.32
CA LYS A 332 -10.68 -19.87 8.27
C LYS A 332 -10.55 -19.18 9.63
N PRO A 333 -11.61 -19.12 10.46
CA PRO A 333 -11.50 -18.67 11.84
C PRO A 333 -10.54 -19.60 12.60
N ILE A 334 -9.61 -19.03 13.37
CA ILE A 334 -8.59 -19.78 14.12
C ILE A 334 -8.85 -19.61 15.61
N GLU A 335 -9.26 -20.67 16.29
CA GLU A 335 -9.37 -20.71 17.75
C GLU A 335 -8.02 -21.08 18.38
N ARG A 336 -7.44 -20.16 19.17
CA ARG A 336 -6.14 -20.36 19.81
C ARG A 336 -6.30 -20.84 21.24
N LYS A 337 -5.81 -22.05 21.53
CA LYS A 337 -5.73 -22.56 22.92
C LYS A 337 -4.71 -21.74 23.73
N PRO A 338 -4.97 -21.44 25.01
CA PRO A 338 -4.02 -20.72 25.85
C PRO A 338 -2.75 -21.55 26.02
N ARG A 339 -1.60 -20.96 25.70
CA ARG A 339 -0.30 -21.62 25.79
C ARG A 339 0.19 -21.61 27.24
N ARG A 340 0.28 -22.79 27.86
CA ARG A 340 0.94 -22.99 29.16
C ARG A 340 2.37 -23.47 28.92
N PHE A 341 3.35 -22.81 29.52
CA PHE A 341 4.74 -23.21 29.43
C PHE A 341 5.09 -24.18 30.55
N ASN A 342 6.07 -25.04 30.30
CA ASN A 342 6.60 -25.93 31.34
C ASN A 342 7.27 -25.11 32.44
N PRO A 343 7.24 -25.58 33.71
CA PRO A 343 7.95 -24.94 34.79
C PRO A 343 9.47 -24.94 34.54
N LEU A 344 10.18 -24.00 35.17
CA LEU A 344 11.64 -23.95 35.12
C LEU A 344 12.22 -25.18 35.83
N ILE A 345 13.11 -25.90 35.14
CA ILE A 345 13.85 -27.04 35.69
C ILE A 345 15.31 -26.61 35.81
N VAL A 346 15.83 -26.53 37.03
CA VAL A 346 17.23 -26.21 37.29
C VAL A 346 18.06 -27.51 37.21
N PRO A 347 19.20 -27.53 36.48
CA PRO A 347 20.08 -28.69 36.46
C PRO A 347 20.59 -29.03 37.87
N LYS A 348 20.63 -30.32 38.23
CA LYS A 348 21.03 -30.79 39.56
C LYS A 348 22.42 -30.31 39.99
N GLN A 349 23.36 -30.29 39.06
CA GLN A 349 24.73 -29.80 39.30
C GLN A 349 24.73 -28.32 39.70
N LEU A 350 23.93 -27.50 39.02
CA LEU A 350 23.80 -26.08 39.34
C LEU A 350 23.10 -25.92 40.69
N GLN A 351 22.03 -26.69 40.94
CA GLN A 351 21.31 -26.66 42.22
C GLN A 351 22.22 -26.96 43.42
N ALA A 352 23.14 -27.91 43.29
CA ALA A 352 24.12 -28.24 44.34
C ALA A 352 25.17 -27.14 44.55
N ALA A 353 25.54 -26.42 43.48
CA ALA A 353 26.52 -25.33 43.53
C ALA A 353 25.92 -23.97 43.96
N LEU A 354 24.59 -23.86 44.09
CA LEU A 354 23.96 -22.62 44.51
C LEU A 354 24.27 -22.30 45.98
N PRO A 355 24.50 -21.02 46.32
CA PRO A 355 24.55 -20.58 47.71
C PRO A 355 23.31 -21.01 48.49
N PHE A 356 23.47 -21.37 49.77
CA PHE A 356 22.39 -21.89 50.62
C PHE A 356 21.12 -21.01 50.67
N LYS A 357 21.25 -19.69 50.47
CA LYS A 357 20.11 -18.77 50.44
C LYS A 357 19.29 -18.86 49.15
N SER A 358 19.92 -19.18 48.02
CA SER A 358 19.30 -19.23 46.69
C SER A 358 18.98 -20.64 46.22
N THR A 359 19.34 -21.68 46.99
CA THR A 359 18.92 -23.06 46.70
C THR A 359 17.40 -23.15 46.73
N PRO A 360 16.77 -23.62 45.63
CA PRO A 360 15.34 -23.86 45.61
C PRO A 360 14.97 -24.84 46.71
N LYS A 361 14.08 -24.41 47.60
CA LYS A 361 13.39 -25.28 48.56
C LYS A 361 12.28 -25.99 47.80
N ASP A 362 12.68 -26.82 46.84
CA ASP A 362 11.75 -27.74 46.21
C ASP A 362 11.38 -28.75 47.30
N ASP A 363 10.23 -28.55 47.95
CA ASP A 363 9.65 -29.56 48.82
C ASP A 363 9.47 -30.79 47.94
N ALA A 364 10.38 -31.76 48.07
CA ALA A 364 10.36 -33.00 47.33
C ALA A 364 8.94 -33.54 47.44
N ARG A 365 8.22 -33.52 46.31
CA ARG A 365 6.82 -33.93 46.26
C ARG A 365 6.71 -35.24 46.99
N ALA A 366 6.04 -35.25 48.14
CA ALA A 366 5.97 -36.38 49.04
C ALA A 366 5.77 -37.66 48.21
N PRO A 367 6.62 -38.68 48.36
CA PRO A 367 6.56 -39.86 47.51
C PRO A 367 5.15 -40.44 47.57
N LYS A 368 4.43 -40.36 46.44
CA LYS A 368 3.17 -41.06 46.29
C LYS A 368 3.49 -42.54 46.22
N GLY A 369 3.45 -43.19 47.38
CA GLY A 369 3.54 -44.64 47.51
C GLY A 369 4.94 -45.16 47.78
N LYS A 370 5.23 -45.32 49.08
CA LYS A 370 5.89 -46.46 49.75
C LYS A 370 6.72 -45.92 50.92
N GLY A 371 6.23 -46.16 52.13
CA GLY A 371 6.88 -45.78 53.39
C GLY A 371 5.93 -45.04 54.32
N LYS A 372 5.08 -45.77 55.03
CA LYS A 372 4.54 -45.28 56.31
C LYS A 372 5.73 -45.17 57.27
N THR A 373 6.12 -43.97 57.66
CA THR A 373 6.99 -43.80 58.83
C THR A 373 6.39 -42.77 59.77
N VAL A 374 5.75 -43.29 60.80
CA VAL A 374 5.65 -42.65 62.11
C VAL A 374 7.03 -42.78 62.75
N LYS A 375 7.67 -41.65 63.10
CA LYS A 375 8.70 -41.65 64.14
C LYS A 375 8.32 -40.58 65.16
N GLN A 376 7.67 -41.02 66.24
CA GLN A 376 7.79 -40.38 67.54
C GLN A 376 9.17 -40.75 68.10
N GLY A 377 9.88 -39.75 68.62
CA GLY A 377 11.10 -40.00 69.39
C GLY A 377 11.92 -38.73 69.63
N GLY A 378 11.77 -38.18 70.84
CA GLY A 378 12.87 -37.62 71.65
C GLY A 378 13.52 -36.29 71.26
N GLY A 379 13.33 -35.29 72.14
CA GLY A 379 14.37 -34.36 72.62
C GLY A 379 15.09 -33.44 71.63
N GLY A 380 14.90 -32.12 71.80
CA GLY A 380 15.80 -31.09 71.26
C GLY A 380 15.08 -29.98 70.49
N GLY A 381 15.16 -28.76 71.01
CA GLY A 381 14.43 -27.59 70.51
C GLY A 381 14.85 -27.17 69.10
N GLY A 382 13.88 -27.18 68.17
CA GLY A 382 13.96 -26.59 66.84
C GLY A 382 12.57 -26.60 66.17
N PRO A 383 12.24 -25.67 65.26
CA PRO A 383 10.87 -25.54 64.73
C PRO A 383 10.46 -26.79 63.95
N ARG A 384 9.44 -27.49 64.47
CA ARG A 384 8.88 -28.73 63.93
C ARG A 384 8.24 -28.49 62.56
N GLN A 385 8.71 -29.23 61.54
CA GLN A 385 7.96 -29.37 60.29
C GLN A 385 6.62 -30.09 60.58
N PRO A 386 5.51 -29.70 59.92
CA PRO A 386 4.22 -30.32 60.18
C PRO A 386 4.25 -31.78 59.73
N ALA A 387 4.17 -32.69 60.71
CA ALA A 387 3.92 -34.10 60.49
C ALA A 387 2.70 -34.26 59.59
N THR A 388 2.83 -35.06 58.52
CA THR A 388 1.72 -35.52 57.68
C THR A 388 0.60 -36.04 58.57
N ARG A 389 -0.47 -35.24 58.72
CA ARG A 389 -1.63 -35.56 59.56
C ARG A 389 -2.19 -36.92 59.15
N VAL A 390 -2.58 -37.74 60.13
CA VAL A 390 -3.26 -39.02 59.90
C VAL A 390 -4.48 -38.75 59.01
N PRO A 391 -4.62 -39.41 57.84
CA PRO A 391 -5.73 -39.15 56.94
C PRO A 391 -7.03 -39.65 57.58
N VAL A 392 -7.91 -38.72 57.96
CA VAL A 392 -9.26 -39.01 58.43
C VAL A 392 -10.17 -39.24 57.22
N VAL A 393 -10.90 -40.35 57.22
CA VAL A 393 -11.85 -40.69 56.14
C VAL A 393 -13.14 -39.90 56.37
N LEU A 394 -13.41 -38.92 55.50
CA LEU A 394 -14.61 -38.09 55.56
C LEU A 394 -15.89 -38.89 55.25
N GLU A 395 -16.97 -38.53 55.93
CA GLU A 395 -18.29 -39.09 55.69
C GLU A 395 -18.86 -38.65 54.33
N PRO A 396 -19.86 -39.37 53.76
CA PRO A 396 -20.42 -39.05 52.46
C PRO A 396 -21.03 -37.63 52.35
N GLN A 397 -21.62 -37.10 53.42
CA GLN A 397 -22.16 -35.74 53.46
C GLN A 397 -21.03 -34.70 53.50
N GLU A 398 -20.07 -34.85 54.40
CA GLU A 398 -18.89 -33.98 54.50
C GLU A 398 -18.09 -33.92 53.19
N LYS A 399 -17.99 -35.05 52.47
CA LYS A 399 -17.38 -35.08 51.12
C LYS A 399 -18.14 -34.22 50.13
N LYS A 400 -19.48 -34.24 50.15
CA LYS A 400 -20.31 -33.40 49.28
C LYS A 400 -20.13 -31.91 49.62
N GLU A 401 -20.11 -31.57 50.90
CA GLU A 401 -19.88 -30.20 51.38
C GLU A 401 -18.48 -29.69 51.03
N ALA A 402 -17.44 -30.49 51.27
CA ALA A 402 -16.07 -30.16 50.90
C ALA A 402 -15.92 -29.98 49.38
N ALA A 403 -16.57 -30.83 48.57
CA ALA A 403 -16.60 -30.69 47.12
C ALA A 403 -17.34 -29.41 46.69
N MET A 404 -18.44 -29.05 47.36
CA MET A 404 -19.18 -27.81 47.13
C MET A 404 -18.32 -26.59 47.46
N MET A 405 -17.68 -26.58 48.63
CA MET A 405 -16.77 -25.51 49.06
C MET A 405 -15.57 -25.37 48.11
N HIS A 406 -15.01 -26.48 47.63
CA HIS A 406 -13.93 -26.45 46.63
C HIS A 406 -14.39 -25.80 45.31
N ARG A 407 -15.58 -26.17 44.80
CA ARG A 407 -16.17 -25.56 43.59
C ARG A 407 -16.38 -24.06 43.78
N LEU A 408 -16.98 -23.64 44.90
CA LEU A 408 -17.20 -22.22 45.22
C LEU A 408 -15.89 -21.44 45.29
N SER A 409 -14.86 -21.99 45.96
CA SER A 409 -13.56 -21.34 46.06
C SER A 409 -12.86 -21.21 44.70
N THR A 410 -13.01 -22.20 43.81
CA THR A 410 -12.44 -22.20 42.47
C THR A 410 -13.13 -21.15 41.58
N MET A 411 -14.47 -21.08 41.64
CA MET A 411 -15.24 -20.06 40.93
C MET A 411 -14.91 -18.65 41.42
N TYR A 412 -14.74 -18.46 42.73
CA TYR A 412 -14.35 -17.18 43.29
C TYR A 412 -12.95 -16.76 42.85
N LYS A 413 -11.98 -17.68 42.84
CA LYS A 413 -10.61 -17.42 42.34
C LYS A 413 -10.61 -17.03 40.87
N ASP A 414 -11.30 -17.78 40.01
CA ASP A 414 -11.42 -17.47 38.57
C ASP A 414 -12.10 -16.11 38.34
N LYS A 415 -13.16 -15.79 39.10
CA LYS A 415 -13.81 -14.47 39.05
C LYS A 415 -12.85 -13.35 39.45
N GLN A 416 -12.05 -13.55 40.50
CA GLN A 416 -11.06 -12.57 40.94
C GLN A 416 -9.92 -12.41 39.94
N GLU A 417 -9.43 -13.48 39.32
CA GLU A 417 -8.41 -13.43 38.27
C GLU A 417 -8.93 -12.70 37.02
N LYS A 418 -10.16 -12.99 36.58
CA LYS A 418 -10.83 -12.26 35.50
C LYS A 418 -10.99 -10.77 35.81
N ARG A 419 -11.32 -10.42 37.05
CA ARG A 419 -11.41 -9.01 37.48
C ARG A 419 -10.04 -8.33 37.47
N LYS A 420 -9.01 -8.98 38.00
CA LYS A 420 -7.64 -8.47 38.04
C LYS A 420 -7.07 -8.26 36.64
N THR A 421 -7.22 -9.24 35.75
CA THR A 421 -6.77 -9.14 34.35
C THR A 421 -7.45 -7.97 33.64
N LYS A 422 -8.77 -7.86 33.73
CA LYS A 422 -9.52 -6.70 33.19
C LYS A 422 -9.05 -5.36 33.77
N GLN A 423 -8.78 -5.30 35.08
CA GLN A 423 -8.27 -4.08 35.72
C GLN A 423 -6.84 -3.76 35.25
N THR A 424 -5.97 -4.75 35.06
CA THR A 424 -4.62 -4.54 34.52
C THR A 424 -4.65 -4.07 33.08
N GLU A 425 -5.55 -4.60 32.25
CA GLU A 425 -5.77 -4.14 30.88
C GLU A 425 -6.24 -2.68 30.86
N GLN A 426 -7.23 -2.33 31.70
CA GLN A 426 -7.71 -0.96 31.83
C GLN A 426 -6.60 0.00 32.29
N ARG A 427 -5.84 -0.37 33.33
CA ARG A 427 -4.70 0.43 33.81
C ARG A 427 -3.64 0.60 32.72
N ALA A 428 -3.35 -0.44 31.92
CA ALA A 428 -2.41 -0.33 30.81
C ALA A 428 -2.91 0.61 29.70
N THR A 429 -4.21 0.58 29.37
CA THR A 429 -4.79 1.53 28.41
C THR A 429 -4.75 2.97 28.92
N GLN A 430 -5.06 3.18 30.20
CA GLN A 430 -4.98 4.50 30.83
C GLN A 430 -3.54 5.00 30.91
N ALA A 431 -2.57 4.15 31.25
CA ALA A 431 -1.15 4.50 31.25
C ALA A 431 -0.67 4.91 29.84
N LYS A 432 -1.12 4.21 28.79
CA LYS A 432 -0.84 4.60 27.40
C LYS A 432 -1.46 5.96 27.02
N LYS A 433 -2.67 6.26 27.53
CA LYS A 433 -3.33 7.55 27.31
C LYS A 433 -2.59 8.67 28.05
N ARG A 434 -2.28 8.48 29.33
CA ARG A 434 -1.52 9.44 30.16
C ARG A 434 -0.14 9.73 29.57
N THR A 435 0.62 8.71 29.21
CA THR A 435 1.93 8.90 28.58
C THR A 435 1.86 9.64 27.24
N ARG A 436 0.76 9.52 26.49
CA ARG A 436 0.52 10.31 25.26
C ARG A 436 0.18 11.77 25.59
N GLU A 437 -0.64 12.00 26.61
CA GLU A 437 -1.01 13.34 27.08
C GLU A 437 0.19 14.07 27.66
N GLU A 438 1.00 13.41 28.51
CA GLU A 438 2.24 13.95 29.07
C GLU A 438 3.26 14.31 27.98
N LYS A 439 3.37 13.50 26.92
CA LYS A 439 4.20 13.85 25.76
C LYS A 439 3.68 15.09 25.03
N ALA A 440 2.37 15.19 24.82
CA ALA A 440 1.77 16.36 24.16
C ALA A 440 1.92 17.65 25.00
N THR A 441 1.76 17.57 26.32
CA THR A 441 1.98 18.72 27.21
C THR A 441 3.46 19.09 27.33
N ALA A 442 4.36 18.12 27.35
CA ALA A 442 5.81 18.37 27.29
C ALA A 442 6.21 19.04 25.97
N GLU A 443 5.66 18.61 24.83
CA GLU A 443 5.90 19.24 23.52
C GLU A 443 5.34 20.68 23.48
N ALA A 444 4.13 20.90 24.01
CA ALA A 444 3.52 22.23 24.06
C ALA A 444 4.31 23.19 24.97
N THR A 445 4.71 22.74 26.16
CA THR A 445 5.54 23.55 27.08
C THR A 445 6.92 23.85 26.49
N ALA A 446 7.54 22.89 25.79
CA ALA A 446 8.80 23.10 25.08
C ALA A 446 8.66 24.14 23.95
N GLN A 447 7.55 24.13 23.18
CA GLN A 447 7.27 25.13 22.17
C GLN A 447 7.04 26.53 22.76
N VAL A 448 6.27 26.63 23.85
CA VAL A 448 6.05 27.91 24.56
C VAL A 448 7.37 28.45 25.09
N ARG A 449 8.19 27.59 25.71
CA ARG A 449 9.53 27.95 26.21
C ARG A 449 10.43 28.42 25.07
N LYS A 450 10.44 27.75 23.92
CA LYS A 450 11.20 28.16 22.73
C LYS A 450 10.74 29.54 22.22
N LYS A 451 9.43 29.77 22.11
CA LYS A 451 8.88 31.09 21.71
C LYS A 451 9.28 32.20 22.69
N ARG A 452 9.26 31.89 23.99
CA ARG A 452 9.69 32.83 25.05
C ARG A 452 11.16 33.22 24.90
N TYR A 453 12.06 32.25 24.73
CA TYR A 453 13.49 32.52 24.52
C TYR A 453 13.76 33.28 23.22
N VAL A 454 13.04 32.98 22.13
CA VAL A 454 13.17 33.74 20.88
C VAL A 454 12.73 35.19 21.06
N ARG A 455 11.63 35.45 21.77
CA ARG A 455 11.17 36.81 22.07
C ARG A 455 12.20 37.56 22.93
N MET A 456 12.68 36.95 24.02
CA MET A 456 13.71 37.55 24.87
C MET A 456 14.99 37.87 24.08
N GLY A 457 15.46 36.97 23.21
CA GLY A 457 16.63 37.25 22.37
C GLY A 457 16.40 38.34 21.31
N MET A 458 15.17 38.50 20.79
CA MET A 458 14.80 39.62 19.91
C MET A 458 14.78 40.94 20.69
N ASP A 459 14.24 40.94 21.90
CA ASP A 459 14.19 42.11 22.77
C ASP A 459 15.60 42.52 23.23
N GLU A 460 16.46 41.57 23.59
CA GLU A 460 17.88 41.83 23.88
C GLU A 460 18.63 42.40 22.67
N LYS A 461 18.42 41.86 21.46
CA LYS A 461 18.99 42.43 20.23
C LYS A 461 18.46 43.83 19.94
N ARG A 462 17.18 44.08 20.19
CA ARG A 462 16.56 45.40 20.03
C ARG A 462 17.14 46.39 21.04
N ASN A 463 17.28 45.98 22.29
CA ASN A 463 17.91 46.79 23.34
C ASN A 463 19.39 47.04 23.05
N ALA A 464 20.15 46.06 22.58
CA ALA A 464 21.54 46.22 22.16
C ALA A 464 21.67 47.15 20.94
N LYS A 465 20.75 47.09 19.97
CA LYS A 465 20.68 48.05 18.86
C LYS A 465 20.38 49.47 19.35
N GLN A 466 19.42 49.63 20.26
CA GLN A 466 19.07 50.92 20.87
C GLN A 466 20.23 51.49 21.70
N ALA A 467 20.94 50.66 22.45
CA ALA A 467 22.14 51.07 23.18
C ALA A 467 23.27 51.52 22.24
N ARG A 468 23.47 50.82 21.10
CA ARG A 468 24.41 51.25 20.05
C ARG A 468 24.00 52.54 19.34
N THR A 469 22.70 52.81 19.18
CA THR A 469 22.23 54.08 18.59
C THR A 469 22.36 55.24 19.58
N LYS A 470 22.11 55.02 20.87
CA LYS A 470 22.35 56.03 21.93
C LYS A 470 23.84 56.32 22.14
N GLY A 471 24.72 55.35 21.94
CA GLY A 471 26.17 55.54 22.01
C GLY A 471 26.79 56.30 20.82
N ALA A 472 26.03 56.58 19.75
CA ALA A 472 26.51 57.30 18.57
C ALA A 472 26.05 58.77 18.51
N GLY A 473 25.36 59.26 19.55
CA GLY A 473 24.79 60.62 19.59
C GLY A 473 25.29 61.50 20.73
N GLY A 474 26.43 61.17 21.36
CA GLY A 474 27.01 61.95 22.44
C GLY A 474 28.39 62.51 22.08
N SER A 475 28.42 63.56 21.28
CA SER A 475 29.58 64.44 21.07
C SER A 475 29.13 65.89 21.22
N GLY A 476 29.77 66.62 22.13
CA GLY A 476 29.82 68.08 22.15
C GLY A 476 28.93 68.74 23.18
N ASP A 477 29.53 69.12 24.31
CA ASP A 477 29.40 70.48 24.87
C ASP A 477 30.75 70.81 25.51
N ASP A 478 31.55 71.60 24.76
CA ASP A 478 32.43 72.66 25.26
C ASP A 478 31.63 73.97 25.17
#